data_AF-F5NUT1-F1
#
_entry.id   AF-F5NUT1-F1
#
_cell.length_a   1.000
_cell.length_b   1.000
_cell.length_c   1.000
_cell.angle_alpha   90.00
_cell.angle_beta   90.00
_cell.angle_gamma   90.00
#
_symmetry.space_group_name_H-M   'P 1'
#
loop_
_entity.id
_entity.type
_entity.pdbx_description
1 polymer ?
#
loop_
_entity_poly.entity_id
_entity_poly.type
_entity_poly.pdbx_seq_one_letter_code
_entity_poly.pdbx_strand_id
1 'polypeptide(L)'
;MKVTLTFNEQRRAAYRQQGLWGDASLADYWQQTARAMPDKIAVVDNHGASYTYSALDHAASCLANWMLAKGIESGDRIAFQLPGWCEFTVIYLACLKIGAVSVPLLPS
;
A
#
# COMPACT_ATOMS: atom_id res chain seq x y z
N MET A 1 -15.53 -16.64 -1.43
CA MET A 1 -16.54 -15.60 -1.17
C MET A 1 -16.57 -14.65 -2.36
N LYS A 2 -17.66 -14.59 -3.13
CA LYS A 2 -17.77 -13.70 -4.30
C LYS A 2 -18.38 -12.38 -3.80
N VAL A 3 -17.55 -11.34 -3.66
CA VAL A 3 -18.07 -10.00 -3.36
C VAL A 3 -18.70 -9.47 -4.64
N THR A 4 -20.02 -9.38 -4.69
CA THR A 4 -20.72 -8.70 -5.78
C THR A 4 -20.60 -7.21 -5.54
N LEU A 5 -19.59 -6.59 -6.16
CA LEU A 5 -19.45 -5.14 -6.17
C LEU A 5 -20.47 -4.56 -7.15
N THR A 6 -21.53 -3.95 -6.65
CA THR A 6 -22.51 -3.26 -7.48
C THR A 6 -21.97 -1.87 -7.82
N PHE A 7 -21.34 -1.73 -8.99
CA PHE A 7 -20.94 -0.43 -9.50
C PHE A 7 -22.06 0.16 -10.35
N ASN A 8 -22.40 1.43 -10.11
CA ASN A 8 -23.24 2.19 -11.04
C ASN A 8 -22.39 2.58 -12.25
N GLU A 9 -22.70 2.02 -13.42
CA GLU A 9 -21.92 2.22 -14.66
C GLU A 9 -21.91 3.67 -15.13
N GLN A 10 -23.05 4.38 -15.03
CA GLN A 10 -23.14 5.79 -15.40
C GLN A 10 -22.21 6.65 -14.53
N ARG A 11 -22.18 6.38 -13.22
CA ARG A 11 -21.30 7.09 -12.28
C ARG A 11 -19.82 6.75 -12.53
N ARG A 12 -19.49 5.49 -12.82
CA ARG A 12 -18.13 5.08 -13.18
C ARG A 12 -17.65 5.82 -14.44
N ALA A 13 -18.49 5.90 -15.47
CA ALA A 13 -18.17 6.61 -16.71
C ALA A 13 -17.97 8.12 -16.46
N ALA A 14 -18.87 8.74 -15.69
CA ALA A 14 -18.77 10.15 -15.32
C ALA A 14 -17.47 10.46 -14.55
N TYR A 15 -17.09 9.63 -13.58
CA TYR A 15 -15.85 9.83 -12.82
C TYR A 15 -14.59 9.65 -13.66
N ARG A 16 -14.59 8.72 -14.62
CA ARG A 16 -13.48 8.59 -15.58
C ARG A 16 -13.41 9.78 -16.53
N GLN A 17 -14.53 10.25 -17.07
CA GLN A 17 -14.56 11.40 -17.97
C GLN A 17 -14.11 12.69 -17.28
N GLN A 18 -14.45 12.86 -16.00
CA GLN A 18 -14.01 13.99 -15.18
C GLN A 18 -12.55 13.86 -14.70
N GLY A 19 -11.88 12.73 -14.97
CA GLY A 19 -10.51 12.47 -14.50
C GLY A 19 -10.39 12.17 -13.01
N LEU A 20 -11.51 11.95 -12.31
CA LEU A 20 -11.52 11.62 -10.89
C LEU A 20 -11.03 10.18 -10.63
N TRP A 21 -11.30 9.27 -11.57
CA TRP A 21 -10.86 7.87 -11.51
C TRP A 21 -9.89 7.58 -12.65
N GLY A 22 -8.66 7.21 -12.30
CA GLY A 22 -7.65 6.72 -13.23
C GLY A 22 -7.48 5.20 -13.20
N ASP A 23 -6.45 4.73 -13.91
CA ASP A 23 -6.03 3.32 -13.90
C ASP A 23 -4.83 3.06 -12.98
N ALA A 24 -4.18 4.12 -12.49
CA ALA A 24 -3.08 4.02 -11.55
C ALA A 24 -3.58 3.57 -10.17
N SER A 25 -2.91 2.57 -9.62
CA SER A 25 -3.09 2.11 -8.26
C SER A 25 -2.31 2.98 -7.27
N LEU A 26 -2.58 2.83 -5.97
CA LEU A 26 -1.77 3.47 -4.93
C LEU A 26 -0.31 3.00 -4.99
N ALA A 27 -0.04 1.76 -5.42
CA ALA A 27 1.32 1.27 -5.61
C ALA A 27 2.04 2.01 -6.74
N ASP A 28 1.34 2.36 -7.83
CA ASP A 28 1.92 3.11 -8.96
C ASP A 28 2.31 4.53 -8.53
N TYR A 29 1.43 5.22 -7.82
CA TYR A 29 1.73 6.55 -7.29
C TYR A 29 2.89 6.52 -6.28
N TRP A 30 2.95 5.48 -5.44
CA TRP A 30 4.08 5.27 -4.54
C TRP A 30 5.40 5.10 -5.31
N GLN A 31 5.43 4.20 -6.29
CA GLN A 31 6.62 3.95 -7.12
C GLN A 31 7.07 5.20 -7.87
N GLN A 32 6.13 5.97 -8.43
CA GLN A 32 6.44 7.23 -9.08
C GLN A 32 7.12 8.21 -8.13
N THR A 33 6.56 8.37 -6.93
CA THR A 33 7.09 9.30 -5.92
C THR A 33 8.45 8.84 -5.38
N ALA A 34 8.59 7.54 -5.10
CA ALA A 34 9.83 6.98 -4.57
C ALA A 34 11.01 7.10 -5.53
N ARG A 35 10.74 7.03 -6.85
CA ARG A 35 11.76 7.29 -7.88
C ARG A 35 12.07 8.77 -8.05
N ALA A 36 11.07 9.64 -7.93
CA ALA A 36 11.24 11.07 -8.14
C ALA A 36 11.96 11.76 -6.97
N MET A 37 11.76 11.28 -5.73
CA MET A 37 12.25 11.92 -4.50
C MET A 37 12.84 10.88 -3.52
N PRO A 38 13.86 10.10 -3.92
CA PRO A 38 14.34 8.96 -3.15
C PRO A 38 14.86 9.33 -1.76
N ASP A 39 15.54 10.47 -1.63
CA ASP A 39 16.22 10.88 -0.40
C ASP A 39 15.33 11.70 0.55
N LYS A 40 14.10 12.01 0.14
CA LYS A 40 13.17 12.77 0.96
C LYS A 40 12.55 11.87 2.03
N ILE A 41 12.41 12.38 3.25
CA ILE A 41 11.74 11.66 4.34
C ILE A 41 10.27 11.44 4.00
N ALA A 42 9.84 10.17 4.03
CA ALA A 42 8.48 9.75 3.72
C ALA A 42 7.65 9.52 4.99
N VAL A 43 8.27 8.99 6.05
CA VAL A 43 7.62 8.72 7.34
C VAL A 43 8.60 8.94 8.49
N VAL A 44 8.08 9.44 9.61
CA VAL A 44 8.77 9.60 10.89
C VAL A 44 7.79 9.16 11.97
N ASP A 45 8.27 8.48 13.00
CA ASP A 45 7.49 8.20 14.20
C ASP A 45 8.01 8.97 15.43
N ASN A 46 7.24 8.88 16.51
CA ASN A 46 7.54 9.52 17.79
C ASN A 46 8.64 8.81 18.60
N HIS A 47 9.19 7.71 18.11
CA HIS A 47 10.32 6.98 18.72
C HIS A 47 11.66 7.35 18.08
N GLY A 48 11.66 8.25 17.09
CA GLY A 48 12.85 8.75 16.42
C GLY A 48 13.26 7.92 15.20
N ALA A 49 12.48 6.90 14.81
CA ALA A 49 12.71 6.23 13.54
C ALA A 49 12.16 7.09 12.40
N SER A 50 12.85 7.05 11.27
CA SER A 50 12.42 7.70 10.03
C SER A 50 12.90 6.92 8.83
N TYR A 51 12.15 7.00 7.74
CA TYR A 51 12.54 6.43 6.47
C TYR A 51 12.47 7.48 5.36
N THR A 52 13.48 7.50 4.50
CA THR A 52 13.38 8.11 3.19
C THR A 52 12.44 7.30 2.30
N TYR A 53 11.95 7.88 1.20
CA TYR A 53 11.17 7.11 0.22
C TYR A 53 11.92 5.88 -0.29
N SER A 54 13.22 6.00 -0.59
CA SER A 54 14.04 4.88 -1.07
C SER A 54 14.21 3.78 -0.03
N ALA A 55 14.49 4.15 1.23
CA ALA A 55 14.66 3.20 2.32
C ALA A 55 13.34 2.47 2.65
N LEU A 56 12.24 3.21 2.68
CA LEU A 56 10.91 2.64 2.92
C LEU A 56 10.48 1.71 1.78
N ASP A 57 10.71 2.11 0.52
CA ASP A 57 10.38 1.28 -0.64
C ASP A 57 11.19 -0.01 -0.65
N HIS A 58 12.47 0.05 -0.30
CA HIS A 58 13.34 -1.11 -0.17
C HIS A 58 12.84 -2.05 0.93
N ALA A 59 12.57 -1.53 2.14
CA ALA A 59 12.05 -2.34 3.26
C ALA A 59 10.71 -3.03 2.91
N ALA A 60 9.78 -2.29 2.30
CA ALA A 60 8.51 -2.82 1.84
C ALA A 60 8.70 -3.89 0.74
N SER A 61 9.67 -3.72 -0.15
CA SER A 61 9.98 -4.71 -1.21
C SER A 61 10.58 -5.99 -0.63
N CYS A 62 11.45 -5.90 0.37
CA CYS A 62 11.96 -7.08 1.08
C CYS A 62 10.82 -7.87 1.73
N LEU A 63 9.90 -7.18 2.42
CA LEU A 63 8.75 -7.82 3.05
C LEU A 63 7.79 -8.42 2.01
N ALA A 64 7.51 -7.71 0.92
CA ALA A 64 6.70 -8.21 -0.19
C ALA A 64 7.27 -9.51 -0.79
N ASN A 65 8.59 -9.55 -1.04
CA ASN A 65 9.25 -10.75 -1.55
C ASN A 65 9.17 -11.92 -0.56
N TRP A 66 9.30 -11.66 0.74
CA TRP A 66 9.11 -12.67 1.76
C TRP A 66 7.66 -13.20 1.79
N MET A 67 6.67 -12.32 1.67
CA MET A 67 5.25 -12.70 1.61
C MET A 67 4.95 -13.61 0.42
N LEU A 68 5.46 -13.26 -0.77
CA LEU A 68 5.34 -14.10 -1.97
C LEU A 68 6.01 -15.47 -1.75
N ALA A 69 7.20 -15.50 -1.14
CA ALA A 69 7.88 -16.75 -0.80
C ALA A 69 7.13 -17.61 0.23
N LYS A 70 6.21 -17.01 0.99
CA LYS A 70 5.28 -17.71 1.90
C LYS A 70 3.98 -18.15 1.23
N GLY A 71 3.83 -17.92 -0.07
CA GLY A 71 2.64 -18.31 -0.83
C GLY A 71 1.46 -17.35 -0.67
N ILE A 72 1.69 -16.12 -0.21
CA ILE A 72 0.67 -15.08 -0.20
C ILE A 72 0.49 -14.57 -1.62
N GLU A 73 -0.75 -14.52 -2.09
CA GLU A 73 -1.07 -14.13 -3.46
C GLU A 73 -1.89 -12.84 -3.53
N SER A 74 -1.99 -12.28 -4.73
CA SER A 74 -2.85 -11.12 -5.00
C SER A 74 -4.29 -11.44 -4.59
N GLY A 75 -4.91 -10.50 -3.86
CA GLY A 75 -6.25 -10.66 -3.32
C GLY A 75 -6.32 -11.38 -1.99
N ASP A 76 -5.23 -11.90 -1.43
CA ASP A 76 -5.22 -12.38 -0.04
C ASP A 76 -5.37 -11.23 0.97
N ARG A 77 -5.90 -11.55 2.15
CA ARG A 77 -6.13 -10.55 3.22
C ARG A 77 -5.07 -10.70 4.29
N ILE A 78 -4.36 -9.63 4.58
CA ILE A 78 -3.28 -9.60 5.57
C ILE A 78 -3.74 -8.71 6.71
N ALA A 79 -4.11 -9.34 7.83
CA ALA A 79 -4.43 -8.64 9.06
C ALA A 79 -3.15 -8.36 9.84
N PHE A 80 -2.99 -7.13 10.32
CA PHE A 80 -1.87 -6.74 11.16
C PHE A 80 -2.31 -5.72 12.21
N GLN A 81 -1.78 -5.87 13.41
CA GLN A 81 -2.00 -4.94 14.53
C GLN A 81 -0.63 -4.41 14.93
N LEU A 82 -0.40 -3.13 14.67
CA LEU A 82 0.85 -2.45 15.00
C LEU A 82 0.52 -1.12 15.67
N PRO A 83 1.37 -0.62 16.57
CA PRO A 83 1.33 0.77 17.00
C PRO A 83 1.54 1.73 15.81
N GLY A 84 1.38 3.03 16.04
CA GLY A 84 1.64 4.09 15.06
C GLY A 84 3.13 4.31 14.75
N TRP A 85 3.90 3.25 14.55
CA TRP A 85 5.32 3.27 14.22
C TRP A 85 5.55 3.16 12.71
N CYS A 86 6.78 3.43 12.25
CA CYS A 86 7.12 3.40 10.82
C CYS A 86 6.81 2.05 10.14
N GLU A 87 6.88 0.94 10.86
CA GLU A 87 6.64 -0.42 10.37
C GLU A 87 5.21 -0.61 9.83
N PHE A 88 4.24 0.17 10.32
CA PHE A 88 2.88 0.17 9.76
C PHE A 88 2.90 0.48 8.26
N THR A 89 3.66 1.51 7.88
CA THR A 89 3.77 1.92 6.47
C THR A 89 4.53 0.87 5.66
N VAL A 90 5.52 0.20 6.25
CA VAL A 90 6.26 -0.89 5.60
C VAL A 90 5.32 -2.04 5.20
N ILE A 91 4.52 -2.55 6.14
CA ILE A 91 3.60 -3.66 5.86
C ILE A 91 2.47 -3.25 4.91
N TYR A 92 1.96 -2.02 5.03
CA TYR A 92 0.93 -1.50 4.14
C TYR A 92 1.43 -1.45 2.69
N LEU A 93 2.62 -0.90 2.46
CA LEU A 93 3.23 -0.84 1.13
C LEU A 93 3.60 -2.22 0.58
N ALA A 94 4.04 -3.14 1.44
CA ALA A 94 4.29 -4.52 1.04
C ALA A 94 3.01 -5.18 0.50
N CYS A 95 1.87 -4.99 1.19
CA CYS A 95 0.56 -5.46 0.72
C CYS A 95 0.21 -4.87 -0.65
N LEU A 96 0.35 -3.56 -0.82
CA LEU A 96 0.06 -2.89 -2.10
C LEU A 96 0.92 -3.43 -3.24
N LYS A 97 2.22 -3.67 -3.01
CA LYS A 97 3.16 -4.19 -4.01
C LYS A 97 2.78 -5.59 -4.53
N ILE A 98 2.22 -6.45 -3.68
CA ILE A 98 1.83 -7.81 -4.06
C ILE A 98 0.34 -7.93 -4.45
N GLY A 99 -0.40 -6.83 -4.42
CA GLY A 99 -1.85 -6.83 -4.68
C GLY A 99 -2.68 -7.48 -3.56
N ALA A 100 -2.13 -7.60 -2.35
CA ALA A 100 -2.86 -8.11 -1.19
C ALA A 100 -3.72 -7.01 -0.54
N VAL A 101 -4.80 -7.42 0.10
CA VAL A 101 -5.71 -6.56 0.86
C VAL A 101 -5.17 -6.38 2.27
N SER A 102 -4.69 -5.18 2.58
CA SER A 102 -4.29 -4.80 3.94
C SER A 102 -5.50 -4.65 4.86
N VAL A 103 -5.48 -5.30 6.01
CA VAL A 103 -6.53 -5.20 7.06
C VAL A 103 -5.89 -4.71 8.36
N PRO A 104 -5.63 -3.40 8.51
CA PRO A 104 -5.07 -2.85 9.73
C PRO A 104 -6.06 -2.97 10.89
N LEU A 105 -5.59 -3.49 12.02
CA LEU A 105 -6.35 -3.63 13.25
C LEU A 105 -5.90 -2.57 14.25
N LEU A 106 -6.85 -1.99 14.99
CA LEU A 106 -6.53 -1.04 16.06
C LEU A 106 -5.79 -1.77 17.19
N PRO A 107 -4.64 -1.26 17.66
CA PRO A 107 -4.02 -1.74 18.90
C PRO A 107 -4.96 -1.46 20.08
N SER A 108 -5.01 -2.40 21.02
CA SER A 108 -5.81 -2.31 22.25
C SER A 108 -5.29 -1.25 23.22
#